data_AF-A0A4Q3RLN6-F1
#
_entry.id   AF-A0A4Q3RLN6-F1
#
_cell.length_a   1.000
_cell.length_b   1.000
_cell.length_c   1.000
_cell.angle_alpha   90.00
_cell.angle_beta   90.00
_cell.angle_gamma   90.00
#
_symmetry.space_group_name_H-M   'P 1'
#
loop_
_entity.id
_entity.type
_entity.pdbx_description
1 polymer ?
#
loop_
_entity_poly.entity_id
_entity_poly.type
_entity_poly.pdbx_seq_one_letter_code
_entity_poly.pdbx_strand_id
1 'polypeptide(L)'
;MKQILTLLSLVIVLSASAQEKPEGLFINSKAPDFALKDQYGATVTLKDLRKKGQTVILFYRGNWCPYCNKELKAFQDSLSLILTKNT
;
A
#
# COMPACT_ATOMS: atom_id res chain seq x y z
N MET A 1 19.31 -23.55 -33.10
CA MET A 1 19.31 -23.93 -31.67
C MET A 1 20.10 -22.93 -30.80
N LYS A 2 21.38 -22.67 -31.07
CA LYS A 2 22.18 -21.70 -30.29
C LYS A 2 21.57 -20.28 -30.25
N GLN A 3 21.17 -19.75 -31.41
CA GLN A 3 20.55 -18.41 -31.54
C GLN A 3 19.26 -18.25 -30.71
N ILE A 4 18.42 -19.30 -30.66
CA ILE A 4 17.19 -19.33 -29.86
C ILE A 4 17.53 -19.32 -28.37
N LEU A 5 18.54 -20.08 -27.96
CA LEU A 5 19.01 -20.12 -26.57
C LEU A 5 19.59 -18.75 -26.14
N THR A 6 20.32 -18.09 -27.03
CA THR A 6 20.88 -16.75 -26.79
C THR A 6 19.80 -15.69 -26.67
N LEU A 7 18.80 -15.70 -27.56
CA LEU A 7 17.65 -14.79 -27.49
C LEU A 7 16.83 -15.01 -26.21
N LEU A 8 16.60 -16.26 -25.80
CA LEU A 8 15.88 -16.58 -24.57
C LEU A 8 16.62 -16.07 -23.33
N SER A 9 17.95 -16.24 -23.29
CA SER A 9 18.77 -15.71 -22.19
C SER A 9 18.75 -14.18 -22.13
N LEU A 10 18.70 -13.49 -23.27
CA LEU A 10 18.66 -12.03 -23.33
C LEU A 10 17.32 -11.48 -22.82
N VAL A 11 16.20 -12.13 -23.17
CA VAL A 11 14.85 -11.76 -22.70
C VAL A 11 14.69 -11.94 -21.19
N ILE A 12 15.31 -12.97 -20.61
CA ILE A 12 15.29 -13.21 -19.15
C ILE A 12 16.01 -12.08 -18.40
N VAL A 13 17.15 -11.62 -18.90
CA VAL A 13 17.92 -10.51 -18.29
C VAL A 13 17.18 -9.18 -18.38
N LEU A 14 16.49 -8.91 -19.50
CA LEU A 14 15.63 -7.73 -19.69
C LEU A 14 14.42 -7.73 -18.75
N SER A 15 13.84 -8.89 -18.47
CA SER A 15 12.65 -9.00 -17.60
C SER A 15 13.00 -8.79 -16.12
N ALA A 16 14.21 -9.21 -15.71
CA ALA A 16 14.68 -9.08 -14.33
C ALA A 16 14.94 -7.62 -13.91
N SER A 17 15.23 -6.73 -14.87
CA SER A 17 15.50 -5.31 -14.64
C SER A 17 14.23 -4.45 -14.57
N ALA A 18 13.04 -5.02 -14.84
CA ALA A 18 11.78 -4.27 -14.87
C ALA A 18 11.10 -4.11 -13.48
N GLN A 19 11.63 -4.74 -12.43
CA GLN A 19 11.08 -4.62 -11.07
C GLN A 19 11.94 -3.70 -10.21
N GLU A 20 11.92 -2.40 -10.52
CA GLU A 20 12.37 -1.41 -9.54
C GLU A 20 11.34 -1.30 -8.42
N LYS A 21 11.81 -1.43 -7.17
CA LYS A 21 10.98 -1.23 -5.99
C LYS A 21 10.57 0.25 -5.94
N PRO A 22 9.28 0.58 -5.81
CA PRO A 22 8.87 1.97 -5.67
C PRO A 22 9.47 2.59 -4.40
N GLU A 23 9.96 3.81 -4.51
CA GLU A 23 10.42 4.59 -3.37
C GLU A 23 9.22 5.15 -2.60
N GLY A 24 9.28 5.04 -1.26
CA GLY A 24 8.22 5.52 -0.38
C GLY A 24 8.30 7.03 -0.17
N LEU A 25 7.28 7.58 0.49
CA LEU A 25 7.30 8.98 0.94
C LEU A 25 8.32 9.17 2.08
N PHE A 26 9.06 10.28 2.04
CA PHE A 26 9.96 10.67 3.13
C PHE A 26 9.16 11.11 4.36
N ILE A 27 9.74 10.92 5.55
CA ILE A 27 9.18 11.46 6.80
C ILE A 27 9.03 12.98 6.67
N ASN A 28 7.92 13.52 7.19
CA ASN A 28 7.52 14.93 7.09
C ASN A 28 7.15 15.44 5.68
N SER A 29 7.22 14.60 4.64
CA SER A 29 6.66 14.96 3.34
C SER A 29 5.14 15.07 3.41
N LYS A 30 4.57 15.94 2.57
CA LYS A 30 3.12 16.08 2.46
C LYS A 30 2.53 14.82 1.84
N ALA A 31 1.62 14.16 2.54
CA ALA A 31 0.85 13.05 1.98
C ALA A 31 0.08 13.52 0.72
N PRO A 32 0.23 12.84 -0.43
CA PRO A 32 -0.54 13.13 -1.64
C PRO A 32 -2.05 13.02 -1.37
N ASP A 33 -2.81 13.93 -1.95
CA ASP A 33 -4.27 13.83 -1.89
C ASP A 33 -4.76 12.69 -2.81
N PHE A 34 -5.90 12.11 -2.47
CA PHE A 34 -6.53 11.06 -3.25
C PHE A 34 -8.05 11.15 -3.17
N ALA A 35 -8.73 10.56 -4.14
CA ALA A 35 -10.16 10.33 -4.13
C ALA A 35 -10.42 8.86 -4.50
N LEU A 36 -10.97 8.09 -3.57
CA LEU A 36 -11.24 6.66 -3.73
C LEU A 36 -12.71 6.36 -3.45
N LYS A 37 -13.17 5.19 -3.90
CA LYS A 37 -14.48 4.67 -3.52
C LYS A 37 -14.37 3.82 -2.27
N ASP A 38 -15.27 4.04 -1.31
CA ASP A 38 -15.44 3.13 -0.19
C ASP A 38 -16.23 1.87 -0.61
N GLN A 39 -16.48 0.96 0.33
CA GLN A 39 -17.22 -0.29 0.08
C GLN A 39 -18.69 -0.08 -0.34
N TYR A 40 -19.23 1.14 -0.20
CA TYR A 40 -20.59 1.50 -0.58
C TYR A 40 -20.62 2.34 -1.87
N GLY A 41 -19.46 2.59 -2.51
CA GLY A 41 -19.35 3.40 -3.73
C GLY A 41 -19.32 4.92 -3.49
N ALA A 42 -19.31 5.37 -2.24
CA ALA A 42 -19.17 6.78 -1.92
C ALA A 42 -17.73 7.25 -2.16
N THR A 43 -17.56 8.48 -2.64
CA THR A 43 -16.23 9.07 -2.82
C THR A 43 -15.69 9.55 -1.48
N VAL A 44 -14.49 9.10 -1.11
CA VAL A 44 -13.74 9.54 0.06
C VAL A 44 -12.45 10.21 -0.38
N THR A 45 -12.16 11.39 0.19
CA THR A 45 -10.92 12.13 -0.07
C THR A 45 -10.04 12.22 1.17
N LEU A 46 -8.72 12.26 0.99
CA LEU A 46 -7.81 12.50 2.13
C LEU A 46 -8.06 13.86 2.76
N LYS A 47 -8.33 14.87 1.93
CA LYS A 47 -8.69 16.22 2.39
C LYS A 47 -9.87 16.21 3.37
N ASP A 48 -10.93 15.47 3.09
CA ASP A 48 -12.11 15.44 3.95
C ASP A 48 -11.89 14.61 5.22
N LEU A 49 -11.08 13.54 5.15
CA LEU A 49 -10.67 12.78 6.34
C LEU A 49 -9.84 13.63 7.31
N ARG A 50 -8.89 14.41 6.80
CA ARG A 50 -8.03 15.27 7.62
C ARG A 50 -8.76 16.41 8.32
N LYS A 51 -9.92 16.85 7.79
CA LYS A 51 -10.79 17.82 8.49
C LYS A 51 -11.43 17.23 9.74
N LYS A 52 -11.60 15.91 9.80
CA LYS A 52 -12.19 15.21 10.97
C LYS A 52 -11.17 14.93 12.06
N GLY A 53 -9.87 14.97 11.74
CA GLY A 53 -8.79 14.79 12.70
C GLY A 53 -7.56 14.10 12.11
N GLN A 54 -6.70 13.59 13.00
CA GLN A 54 -5.55 12.78 12.61
C GLN A 54 -6.02 11.55 11.81
N THR A 55 -5.32 11.25 10.72
CA THR A 55 -5.69 10.17 9.80
C THR A 55 -4.54 9.18 9.68
N VAL A 56 -4.82 7.90 9.93
CA VAL A 56 -3.89 6.78 9.68
C VAL A 56 -4.33 6.07 8.40
N ILE A 57 -3.40 5.80 7.49
CA ILE A 57 -3.64 5.05 6.26
C ILE A 57 -2.97 3.68 6.40
N LEU A 58 -3.76 2.61 6.30
CA LEU A 58 -3.29 1.23 6.33
C LEU A 58 -3.49 0.61 4.94
N PHE A 59 -2.41 0.18 4.30
CA PHE A 59 -2.50 -0.53 3.02
C PHE A 59 -2.76 -2.01 3.27
N TYR A 60 -3.94 -2.47 2.88
CA TYR A 60 -4.33 -3.86 2.97
C TYR A 60 -4.52 -4.45 1.57
N ARG A 61 -3.66 -5.41 1.22
CA ARG A 61 -3.65 -6.00 -0.13
C ARG A 61 -4.89 -6.85 -0.42
N GLY A 62 -5.46 -7.50 0.59
CA GLY A 62 -6.68 -8.29 0.47
C GLY A 62 -6.69 -9.56 1.32
N ASN A 63 -7.90 -10.12 1.48
CA ASN A 63 -8.19 -11.27 2.35
C ASN A 63 -7.48 -12.57 1.97
N TRP A 64 -7.08 -12.71 0.72
CA TRP A 64 -6.34 -13.87 0.23
C TRP A 64 -4.87 -13.90 0.71
N CYS A 65 -4.38 -12.81 1.32
CA CYS A 65 -3.00 -12.71 1.80
C CYS A 65 -2.91 -13.05 3.30
N PRO A 66 -2.36 -14.21 3.70
CA PRO A 66 -2.34 -14.64 5.10
C PRO A 66 -1.52 -13.70 6.01
N TYR A 67 -0.42 -13.14 5.50
CA TYR A 67 0.39 -12.16 6.23
C TYR A 67 -0.37 -10.85 6.46
N CYS A 68 -1.06 -10.37 5.42
CA CYS A 68 -1.85 -9.14 5.48
C CYS A 68 -2.99 -9.28 6.50
N ASN A 69 -3.61 -10.46 6.59
CA ASN A 69 -4.64 -10.73 7.60
C ASN A 69 -4.08 -10.74 9.02
N LYS A 70 -2.89 -11.33 9.21
CA LYS A 70 -2.19 -11.32 10.50
C LYS A 70 -1.83 -9.91 10.94
N GLU A 71 -1.32 -9.08 10.02
CA GLU A 71 -1.02 -7.67 10.27
C GLU A 71 -2.29 -6.89 10.63
N LEU A 72 -3.37 -7.05 9.86
CA LEU A 72 -4.65 -6.39 10.13
C LEU A 72 -5.22 -6.79 11.49
N LYS A 73 -5.10 -8.06 11.89
CA LYS A 73 -5.50 -8.53 13.22
C LYS A 73 -4.68 -7.88 14.33
N ALA A 74 -3.36 -7.82 14.18
CA ALA A 74 -2.48 -7.19 15.17
C ALA A 74 -2.77 -5.68 15.31
N PHE A 75 -3.06 -5.00 14.19
CA PHE A 75 -3.49 -3.61 14.19
C PHE A 75 -4.81 -3.43 14.97
N GLN A 76 -5.79 -4.29 14.72
CA GLN A 76 -7.08 -4.28 15.42
C GLN A 76 -6.93 -4.52 16.94
N ASP A 77 -6.06 -5.45 17.34
CA ASP A 77 -5.80 -5.75 18.75
C ASP A 77 -5.14 -4.58 19.49
N SER A 78 -4.40 -3.74 18.76
CA SER A 78 -3.69 -2.58 19.28
C SER A 78 -4.46 -1.26 19.09
N LEU A 79 -5.69 -1.32 18.59
CA LEU A 79 -6.47 -0.14 18.18
C LEU A 79 -6.68 0.86 19.33
N SER A 80 -6.79 0.37 20.56
CA SER A 80 -6.93 1.21 21.75
C SER A 80 -5.75 2.18 21.92
N LEU A 81 -4.54 1.79 21.51
CA LEU A 81 -3.32 2.60 21.65
C LEU A 81 -3.33 3.85 20.75
N ILE A 82 -4.06 3.79 19.63
CA ILE A 82 -4.17 4.93 18.70
C ILE A 82 -5.43 5.76 18.93
N LEU A 83 -6.51 5.15 19.45
CA LEU A 83 -7.75 5.88 19.73
C LEU A 83 -7.71 6.68 21.03
N THR A 84 -7.02 6.17 22.07
CA THR A 84 -6.91 6.86 23.38
C THR A 84 -5.96 8.06 23.37
N LYS A 85 -5.09 8.18 22.37
CA LYS A 85 -4.14 9.29 22.23
C LYS A 85 -4.80 10.64 21.85
N ASN A 86 -6.13 10.66 21.66
CA ASN A 86 -6.96 11.83 21.33
C ASN A 86 -7.88 12.28 22.48
N THR A 87 -7.67 11.78 23.69
CA THR A 87 -8.19 12.34 24.96
C THR A 87 -7.04 12.95 25.74
#